data_AF-A0A2M7PAP6-F1
#
_entry.id   AF-A0A2M7PAP6-F1
#
_cell.length_a   1.000
_cell.length_b   1.000
_cell.length_c   1.000
_cell.angle_alpha   90.00
_cell.angle_beta   90.00
_cell.angle_gamma   90.00
#
_symmetry.space_group_name_H-M   'P 1'
#
loop_
_entity.id
_entity.type
_entity.pdbx_description
1 polymer ?
#
loop_
_entity_poly.entity_id
_entity_poly.type
_entity_poly.pdbx_seq_one_letter_code
_entity_poly.pdbx_strand_id
1 'polypeptide(L)' 'MKVEQIAIFLENKSGRLAEITQILAENGINIRALSLADTADFGILRLLVND' A
#
# COMPACT_ATOMS: atom_id res chain seq x y z
N MET A 1 13.73 10.50 -11.83
CA MET A 1 13.39 9.75 -10.61
C MET A 1 12.68 8.47 -11.02
N LYS A 2 13.14 7.30 -10.58
CA LYS A 2 12.46 6.04 -10.83
C LYS A 2 11.38 5.88 -9.76
N VAL A 3 10.15 5.61 -10.17
CA VAL A 3 9.03 5.29 -9.27
C VAL A 3 8.75 3.81 -9.43
N GLU A 4 8.57 3.11 -8.33
CA GLU A 4 8.26 1.69 -8.32
C GLU A 4 6.78 1.50 -7.93
N GLN A 5 6.16 0.47 -8.49
CA GLN A 5 4.76 0.17 -8.22
C GLN A 5 4.65 -1.14 -7.43
N ILE A 6 3.92 -1.08 -6.32
CA ILE A 6 3.60 -2.26 -5.50
C ILE A 6 2.09 -2.49 -5.57
N ALA A 7 1.67 -3.71 -5.88
CA ALA A 7 0.26 -4.13 -5.82
C ALA A 7 0.10 -5.17 -4.71
N ILE A 8 -0.73 -4.85 -3.72
CA ILE A 8 -0.95 -5.67 -2.52
C ILE A 8 -2.41 -6.10 -2.52
N PHE A 9 -2.62 -7.41 -2.40
CA PHE A 9 -3.93 -7.95 -2.10
C PHE A 9 -4.21 -7.76 -0.60
N LEU A 10 -5.27 -7.03 -0.29
CA LEU A 10 -5.59 -6.57 1.06
C LEU A 10 -6.88 -7.23 1.53
N GLU A 11 -6.81 -8.00 2.62
CA GLU A 11 -8.02 -8.45 3.32
C GLU A 11 -8.80 -7.23 3.85
N ASN A 12 -10.13 -7.25 3.73
CA ASN A 12 -10.99 -6.20 4.28
C ASN A 12 -11.11 -6.34 5.81
N LYS A 13 -10.01 -6.01 6.50
CA LYS A 13 -9.90 -6.05 7.95
C LYS A 13 -9.28 -4.77 8.47
N SER A 14 -9.85 -4.25 9.56
CA SER A 14 -9.36 -3.04 10.20
C SER A 14 -7.87 -3.16 10.58
N GLY A 15 -7.12 -2.10 10.34
CA GLY A 15 -5.69 -2.01 10.64
C GLY A 15 -4.74 -2.50 9.54
N ARG A 16 -5.21 -3.23 8.53
CA ARG A 16 -4.31 -3.79 7.48
C ARG A 16 -3.58 -2.72 6.66
N LEU A 17 -4.25 -1.62 6.32
CA LEU A 17 -3.59 -0.51 5.63
C LEU A 17 -2.52 0.15 6.51
N ALA A 18 -2.81 0.33 7.80
CA ALA A 18 -1.88 0.93 8.75
C ALA A 18 -0.59 0.10 8.88
N GLU A 19 -0.74 -1.23 9.01
CA GLU A 19 0.39 -2.18 9.07
C GLU A 19 1.29 -2.06 7.82
N ILE A 20 0.70 -2.02 6.62
CA ILE A 20 1.45 -1.85 5.37
C ILE A 20 2.20 -0.51 5.36
N THR A 21 1.52 0.59 5.68
CA THR A 21 2.16 1.91 5.68
C THR A 21 3.26 2.04 6.73
N GLN A 22 3.12 1.35 7.87
CA GLN A 22 4.14 1.31 8.91
C GLN A 22 5.39 0.55 8.42
N ILE A 23 5.23 -0.61 7.80
CA ILE A 23 6.35 -1.38 7.23
C ILE A 23 7.12 -0.54 6.20
N LEU A 24 6.42 0.18 5.33
CA LEU A 24 7.06 1.05 4.34
C LEU A 24 7.85 2.19 5.01
N ALA A 25 7.26 2.82 6.03
CA ALA A 25 7.92 3.88 6.79
C ALA A 25 9.17 3.38 7.55
N GLU A 26 9.09 2.20 8.17
CA GLU A 26 10.22 1.56 8.87
C GLU A 26 11.40 1.25 7.94
N ASN A 27 11.13 1.04 6.65
CA ASN A 27 12.15 0.82 5.62
C ASN A 27 12.57 2.10 4.89
N GLY A 28 12.08 3.28 5.30
CA GLY A 28 12.39 4.56 4.67
C GLY A 28 11.80 4.75 3.27
N ILE A 29 10.76 3.99 2.92
CA ILE A 29 10.13 4.04 1.60
C ILE A 29 9.03 5.10 1.60
N ASN A 30 9.15 6.07 0.69
CA ASN A 30 8.19 7.14 0.52
C ASN A 30 7.02 6.72 -0.38
N ILE A 31 5.79 7.01 0.05
CA ILE A 31 4.58 6.84 -0.77
C ILE A 31 4.34 8.12 -1.56
N ARG A 32 4.29 8.00 -2.90
CA ARG A 32 4.00 9.10 -3.82
C ARG A 32 2.54 9.18 -4.20
N ALA A 33 1.91 8.02 -4.36
CA ALA A 33 0.48 7.91 -4.61
C ALA A 33 -0.03 6.56 -4.14
N LEU A 34 -1.32 6.49 -3.83
CA LEU A 34 -2.00 5.24 -3.52
C LEU A 34 -3.39 5.20 -4.16
N SER A 35 -3.85 4.00 -4.49
CA SER A 35 -5.24 3.72 -4.84
C SER A 35 -5.67 2.42 -4.20
N LEU A 36 -6.82 2.40 -3.54
CA LEU A 36 -7.44 1.19 -3.01
C LEU A 36 -8.73 0.95 -3.79
N ALA A 37 -8.83 -0.20 -4.44
CA ALA A 37 -10.08 -0.69 -5.02
C ALA A 37 -10.58 -1.83 -4.13
N ASP A 38 -11.73 -1.67 -3.48
CA ASP A 38 -12.29 -2.64 -2.53
C ASP A 38 -13.50 -3.39 -3.10
N THR A 39 -13.64 -4.62 -2.64
CA THR A 39 -14.85 -5.45 -2.74
C THR A 39 -15.23 -5.89 -1.31
N ALA A 40 -16.33 -6.63 -1.14
CA ALA A 40 -16.80 -7.05 0.19
C ALA A 40 -15.72 -7.78 1.00
N ASP A 41 -14.94 -8.65 0.36
CA ASP A 41 -14.01 -9.56 1.04
C ASP A 41 -12.55 -9.10 0.97
N PHE A 42 -12.15 -8.45 -0.12
CA PHE A 42 -10.78 -8.02 -0.35
C PHE A 42 -10.69 -6.78 -1.24
N GLY A 43 -9.59 -6.07 -1.11
CA GLY A 43 -9.22 -4.97 -2.00
C GLY A 43 -7.84 -5.16 -2.62
N ILE A 44 -7.56 -4.37 -3.65
CA ILE A 44 -6.23 -4.25 -4.25
C ILE A 44 -5.72 -2.86 -3.90
N LEU A 45 -4.70 -2.81 -3.04
CA LEU A 45 -3.95 -1.59 -2.74
C LEU A 45 -2.82 -1.47 -3.76
N ARG A 46 -2.83 -0.41 -4.57
CA ARG A 46 -1.72 -0.04 -5.45
C ARG A 46 -1.00 1.15 -4.87
N LEU A 47 0.32 1.06 -4.80
CA LEU A 47 1.19 2.11 -4.30
C LEU A 47 2.21 2.48 -5.38
N LEU A 48 2.43 3.77 -5.55
CA LEU A 48 3.61 4.30 -6.22
C LEU A 48 4.58 4.75 -5.13
N VAL A 49 5.78 4.18 -5.13
CA VAL A 49 6.78 4.39 -4.09
C VAL A 49 8.15 4.75 -4.67
N ASN A 50 9.01 5.28 -3.81
CA ASN A 50 10.43 5.45 -4.07
C ASN A 50 11.19 5.61 -2.73
N ASP A 51 12.51 5.54 -2.80
CA ASP A 51 13.41 5.89 -1.69
C ASP A 51 13.37 7.39 -1.38
#